data_AF-A0A5E4Q338-F1
#
_entry.id   AF-A0A5E4Q338-F1
#
_cell.length_a   1.000
_cell.length_b   1.000
_cell.length_c   1.000
_cell.angle_alpha   90.00
_cell.angle_beta   90.00
_cell.angle_gamma   90.00
#
_symmetry.space_group_name_H-M   'P 1'
#
loop_
_entity.id
_entity.type
_entity.pdbx_description
1 polymer ?
#
loop_
_entity_poly.entity_id
_entity_poly.type
_entity_poly.pdbx_seq_one_letter_code
_entity_poly.pdbx_strand_id
1 'polypeptide(L)'
;MAHNNVSIFYQNCGGIKSKLDELRHNIALRDRNLSISGKKGGGGILVLVKNSVKAIRLPEFEALDLEEIYIHLPSLSDLLLNACYFPPSTPSTAYSSYFYKLIFIPLRVFITM
;
A
#
# COMPACT_ATOMS: atom_id res chain seq x y z
N MET A 1 17.52 22.33 -11.07
CA MET A 1 16.72 21.77 -9.97
C MET A 1 16.92 20.27 -10.00
N ALA A 2 17.46 19.67 -8.94
CA ALA A 2 17.67 18.22 -8.92
C ALA A 2 16.29 17.53 -8.88
N HIS A 3 15.98 16.73 -9.89
CA HIS A 3 14.85 15.81 -9.82
C HIS A 3 15.16 14.82 -8.71
N ASN A 4 14.50 14.96 -7.56
CA ASN A 4 14.54 13.96 -6.51
C ASN A 4 13.84 12.71 -7.05
N ASN A 5 14.63 11.82 -7.66
CA ASN A 5 14.14 10.51 -8.08
C ASN A 5 13.64 9.76 -6.85
N VAL A 6 12.34 9.48 -6.81
CA VAL A 6 11.72 8.70 -5.74
C VAL A 6 11.52 7.30 -6.25
N SER A 7 12.23 6.36 -5.64
CA SER A 7 12.03 4.94 -5.85
C SER A 7 11.05 4.43 -4.80
N ILE A 8 9.93 3.88 -5.25
CA ILE A 8 8.93 3.23 -4.42
C ILE A 8 9.11 1.74 -4.62
N PHE A 9 9.35 1.01 -3.53
CA PHE A 9 9.46 -0.45 -3.57
C PHE A 9 8.20 -1.05 -2.94
N TYR A 10 7.60 -2.00 -3.67
CA TYR A 10 6.48 -2.80 -3.21
C TYR A 10 6.88 -4.28 -3.25
N GLN A 11 6.48 -5.02 -2.23
CA GLN A 11 6.56 -6.46 -2.23
C GLN A 11 5.34 -7.05 -1.53
N ASN A 12 4.66 -7.99 -2.20
CA ASN A 12 3.76 -8.91 -1.52
C ASN A 12 4.62 -9.86 -0.70
N CYS A 13 4.65 -9.61 0.60
CA CYS A 13 5.43 -10.40 1.54
C CYS A 13 4.47 -11.37 2.23
N GLY A 14 4.36 -12.59 1.72
CA GLY A 14 3.52 -13.65 2.29
C GLY A 14 3.93 -14.08 3.72
N GLY A 15 3.71 -13.21 4.71
CA GLY A 15 4.20 -13.34 6.09
C GLY A 15 5.52 -12.59 6.28
N ILE A 16 5.45 -11.34 6.77
CA ILE A 16 6.55 -10.36 6.84
C ILE A 16 7.58 -10.61 7.97
N LYS A 17 7.36 -11.59 8.85
CA LYS A 17 8.17 -11.77 10.06
C LYS A 17 9.68 -12.02 9.82
N SER A 18 10.13 -12.33 8.60
CA SER A 18 11.52 -12.74 8.33
C SER A 18 12.40 -11.77 7.53
N LYS A 19 11.92 -10.59 7.12
CA LYS A 19 12.73 -9.66 6.26
C LYS A 19 12.83 -8.21 6.75
N LEU A 20 12.39 -7.93 7.98
CA LEU A 20 12.39 -6.58 8.55
C LEU A 20 13.81 -6.05 8.85
N ASP A 21 14.75 -6.92 9.19
CA ASP A 21 16.11 -6.52 9.62
C ASP A 21 16.97 -5.93 8.49
N GLU A 22 16.64 -6.21 7.23
CA GLU A 22 17.35 -5.65 6.06
C GLU A 22 16.90 -4.22 5.70
N LEU A 23 15.80 -3.71 6.27
CA LEU A 23 15.11 -2.51 5.78
C LEU A 23 15.08 -1.38 6.82
N ARG A 24 16.12 -0.53 6.83
CA ARG A 24 16.21 0.70 7.66
C ARG A 24 15.44 1.91 7.08
N HIS A 25 14.14 1.79 6.84
CA HIS A 25 13.36 2.81 6.10
C HIS A 25 12.12 3.31 6.86
N ASN A 26 11.45 4.36 6.37
CA ASN A 26 10.12 4.73 6.85
C ASN A 26 9.15 3.66 6.35
N ILE A 27 8.85 2.69 7.21
CA ILE A 27 8.06 1.51 6.87
C ILE A 27 6.59 1.79 7.15
N ALA A 28 5.74 1.67 6.13
CA ALA A 28 4.30 1.51 6.31
C ALA A 28 3.93 0.04 6.11
N LEU A 29 3.43 -0.58 7.18
CA LEU A 29 3.03 -1.97 7.22
C LEU A 29 1.53 -2.08 7.46
N ARG A 30 0.88 -2.94 6.69
CA ARG A 30 -0.47 -3.42 7.01
C ARG A 30 -0.56 -4.91 6.78
N ASP A 31 -0.67 -5.64 7.88
CA ASP A 31 -0.96 -7.06 7.85
C ASP A 31 -2.41 -7.32 7.48
N ARG A 32 -2.67 -8.46 6.84
CA ARG A 32 -4.03 -8.95 6.56
C ARG A 32 -4.82 -9.08 7.86
N ASN A 33 -6.07 -8.63 7.84
CA ASN A 33 -6.97 -8.89 8.95
C ASN A 33 -7.40 -10.37 8.98
N LEU A 34 -6.88 -11.12 9.97
CA LEU A 34 -7.14 -12.55 10.13
C LEU A 34 -8.57 -12.84 10.57
N SER A 35 -9.23 -11.92 11.30
CA SER A 35 -10.60 -12.13 11.77
C SER A 35 -11.66 -12.04 10.67
N ILE A 36 -11.32 -11.39 9.55
CA ILE A 36 -12.21 -11.20 8.41
C ILE A 36 -11.94 -12.24 7.30
N SER A 37 -10.67 -12.59 7.06
CA SER A 37 -10.30 -13.38 5.88
C SER A 37 -10.40 -14.91 6.04
N GLY A 38 -10.45 -15.43 7.27
CA GLY A 38 -10.47 -16.88 7.56
C GLY A 38 -9.20 -17.64 7.13
N LYS A 39 -8.18 -16.96 6.57
CA LYS A 39 -6.92 -17.57 6.11
C LYS A 39 -5.87 -17.55 7.23
N LYS A 40 -5.25 -18.71 7.48
CA LYS A 40 -4.30 -18.93 8.61
C LYS A 40 -2.84 -18.53 8.33
N GLY A 41 -2.50 -18.08 7.12
CA GLY A 41 -1.13 -17.70 6.76
C GLY A 41 -1.03 -16.84 5.50
N GLY A 42 0.04 -16.04 5.41
CA GLY A 42 0.35 -15.13 4.31
C GLY A 42 -0.53 -13.88 4.24
N GLY A 43 -0.10 -12.90 3.42
CA GLY A 43 -0.76 -11.60 3.25
C GLY A 43 -0.04 -10.46 3.97
N GLY A 44 -0.34 -9.25 3.53
CA GLY A 44 0.22 -8.01 4.04
C GLY A 44 0.82 -7.15 2.93
N ILE A 45 0.68 -5.85 3.06
CA ILE A 45 1.31 -4.86 2.19
C ILE A 45 2.43 -4.18 2.94
N LEU A 46 3.56 -4.08 2.25
CA LEU A 46 4.74 -3.35 2.69
C LEU A 46 5.04 -2.27 1.65
N VAL A 47 5.08 -1.02 2.11
CA VAL A 47 5.58 0.10 1.31
C VAL A 47 6.77 0.72 2.02
N LEU A 48 7.85 0.89 1.26
CA LEU A 48 9.11 1.44 1.74
C LEU A 48 9.32 2.81 1.12
N VAL A 49 9.51 3.82 1.98
CA VAL A 49 9.83 5.18 1.55
C VAL A 49 11.21 5.57 2.07
N LYS A 50 12.03 6.17 1.20
CA LYS A 50 13.36 6.68 1.56
C LYS A 50 13.24 7.67 2.72
N ASN A 51 14.10 7.55 3.74
CA ASN A 51 13.99 8.38 4.95
C ASN A 51 14.11 9.89 4.69
N SER A 52 14.76 10.29 3.59
CA SER A 52 14.84 11.69 3.15
C SER A 52 13.54 12.25 2.59
N VAL A 53 12.50 11.42 2.41
CA VAL A 53 11.19 11.81 1.88
C VAL A 53 10.19 11.72 3.03
N LYS A 54 9.48 12.82 3.29
CA LYS A 54 8.39 12.82 4.26
C LYS A 54 7.24 11.97 3.72
N ALA A 55 6.81 10.99 4.52
CA ALA A 55 5.71 10.10 4.22
C ALA A 55 4.73 10.04 5.39
N ILE A 56 3.44 10.09 5.08
CA ILE A 56 2.35 10.06 6.05
C ILE A 56 1.40 8.94 5.64
N ARG A 57 1.21 7.95 6.50
CA ARG A 57 0.19 6.92 6.27
C ARG A 57 -1.19 7.47 6.60
N LEU A 58 -2.18 7.16 5.77
CA LEU A 58 -3.57 7.62 5.93
C LEU A 58 -4.52 6.41 6.12
N PRO A 59 -4.59 5.83 7.34
CA PRO A 59 -5.41 4.64 7.63
C PRO A 59 -6.91 4.86 7.47
N GLU A 60 -7.38 6.11 7.45
CA GLU A 60 -8.79 6.45 7.27
C GLU A 60 -9.34 6.13 5.87
N PHE A 61 -8.48 6.01 4.85
CA PHE A 61 -8.88 5.61 3.49
C PHE A 61 -8.82 4.10 3.25
N GLU A 62 -8.27 3.36 4.22
CA GLU A 62 -7.98 1.94 4.14
C GLU A 62 -9.23 1.09 4.48
N ALA A 63 -9.70 0.27 3.55
CA ALA A 63 -10.80 -0.67 3.74
C ALA A 63 -10.40 -1.79 4.70
N LEU A 64 -11.37 -2.29 5.47
CA LEU A 64 -11.12 -3.28 6.53
C LEU A 64 -10.94 -4.70 5.98
N ASP A 65 -11.60 -5.00 4.87
CA ASP A 65 -11.68 -6.30 4.22
C ASP A 65 -10.67 -6.48 3.09
N LEU A 66 -9.94 -5.41 2.73
CA LEU A 66 -8.94 -5.39 1.69
C LEU A 66 -7.56 -5.06 2.26
N GLU A 67 -6.54 -5.77 1.78
CA GLU A 67 -5.16 -5.37 2.01
C GLU A 67 -4.89 -4.14 1.14
N GLU A 68 -4.97 -2.96 1.76
CA GLU A 68 -4.60 -1.70 1.12
C GLU A 68 -3.93 -0.73 2.10
N ILE A 69 -3.01 0.11 1.60
CA ILE A 69 -2.35 1.19 2.33
C ILE A 69 -2.38 2.46 1.48
N TYR A 70 -2.65 3.59 2.15
CA TYR A 70 -2.49 4.92 1.55
C TYR A 70 -1.30 5.65 2.18
N ILE A 71 -0.46 6.25 1.34
CA ILE A 71 0.69 7.06 1.76
C ILE A 71 0.67 8.40 1.04
N HIS A 72 0.60 9.46 1.83
CA HIS A 72 0.76 10.82 1.38
C HIS A 72 2.23 11.26 1.45
N LEU A 73 2.72 11.79 0.32
CA LEU A 73 4.09 12.27 0.12
C LEU A 73 4.04 13.77 -0.15
N PRO A 74 3.87 14.63 0.88
CA PRO A 74 3.70 16.08 0.71
C PRO A 74 4.90 16.74 0.01
N SER A 75 6.08 16.14 0.12
CA SER A 75 7.32 16.63 -0.50
C SER A 75 7.39 16.39 -2.01
N LEU A 76 6.46 15.64 -2.59
CA LEU A 76 6.47 15.19 -3.99
C LEU A 76 5.19 15.63 -4.71
N SER A 77 5.02 16.93 -4.91
CA SER A 77 3.82 17.46 -5.60
C SER A 77 2.50 16.98 -4.95
N ASP A 78 2.52 16.85 -3.61
CA ASP A 78 1.37 16.41 -2.83
C ASP A 78 0.85 15.00 -3.18
N LEU A 79 1.74 14.12 -3.66
CA LEU A 79 1.40 12.80 -4.18
C LEU A 79 0.74 11.89 -3.13
N LEU A 80 -0.37 11.25 -3.52
CA LEU A 80 -1.01 10.17 -2.77
C LEU A 80 -0.75 8.84 -3.48
N LEU A 81 -0.10 7.93 -2.77
CA LEU A 81 0.11 6.56 -3.21
C LEU A 81 -0.92 5.64 -2.58
N ASN A 82 -1.45 4.74 -3.39
CA ASN A 82 -2.22 3.60 -2.92
C ASN A 82 -1.51 2.32 -3.37
N ALA A 83 -1.30 1.42 -2.42
CA ALA A 83 -0.86 0.06 -2.66
C ALA A 83 -1.96 -0.89 -2.18
N CYS A 84 -2.41 -1.76 -3.05
CA CYS A 84 -3.49 -2.71 -2.80
C CYS A 84 -3.11 -4.10 -3.29
N TYR A 85 -3.56 -5.14 -2.60
CA TYR A 85 -3.36 -6.53 -2.97
C TYR A 85 -4.69 -7.25 -3.11
N PHE A 86 -4.90 -7.81 -4.30
CA PHE A 86 -6.03 -8.68 -4.59
C PHE A 86 -5.57 -10.15 -4.65
N PRO A 87 -6.14 -11.06 -3.84
CA PRO A 87 -5.81 -12.48 -3.93
C PRO A 87 -6.07 -13.11 -5.32
N PRO A 88 -5.35 -14.19 -5.72
CA PRO A 88 -5.44 -14.83 -7.05
C PRO A 88 -6.78 -15.47 -7.45
N SER A 89 -7.86 -15.22 -6.70
CA SER A 89 -9.22 -15.71 -7.00
C SER A 89 -10.25 -14.61 -6.80
N THR A 90 -9.79 -13.36 -6.73
CA THR A 90 -10.66 -12.19 -6.61
C THR A 90 -11.47 -12.05 -7.90
N PRO A 91 -12.80 -11.93 -7.84
CA PRO A 91 -13.62 -11.75 -9.03
C PRO A 91 -13.30 -10.40 -9.70
N SER A 92 -13.35 -10.34 -11.03
CA SER A 92 -13.08 -9.13 -11.81
C SER A 92 -13.96 -7.94 -11.41
N THR A 93 -15.18 -8.20 -10.94
CA THR A 93 -16.11 -7.19 -10.44
C THR A 93 -15.55 -6.43 -9.23
N ALA A 94 -14.77 -7.07 -8.37
CA ALA A 94 -14.16 -6.40 -7.22
C ALA A 94 -13.07 -5.39 -7.67
N TYR A 95 -12.32 -5.70 -8.73
CA TYR A 95 -11.37 -4.76 -9.32
C TYR A 95 -12.11 -3.54 -9.87
N SER A 96 -13.17 -3.74 -10.66
CA SER A 96 -13.96 -2.62 -11.20
C SER A 96 -14.52 -1.73 -10.10
N SER A 97 -15.16 -2.32 -9.08
CA SER A 97 -15.67 -1.59 -7.91
C SER A 97 -14.57 -0.82 -7.18
N TYR A 98 -13.37 -1.41 -7.07
CA TYR A 98 -12.23 -0.75 -6.47
C TYR A 98 -11.77 0.45 -7.29
N PHE A 99 -11.58 0.31 -8.60
CA PHE A 99 -11.22 1.44 -9.46
C PHE A 99 -12.28 2.55 -9.43
N TYR A 100 -13.57 2.21 -9.32
CA TYR A 100 -14.62 3.21 -9.11
C TYR A 100 -14.46 3.95 -7.77
N LYS A 101 -14.13 3.26 -6.66
CA LYS A 101 -13.79 3.92 -5.38
C LYS A 101 -12.65 4.92 -5.57
N LEU A 102 -11.60 4.56 -6.32
CA LEU A 102 -10.42 5.41 -6.50
C LEU A 102 -10.71 6.72 -7.24
N ILE A 103 -11.74 6.76 -8.10
CA ILE A 103 -12.16 7.99 -8.81
C ILE A 103 -12.60 9.08 -7.83
N PHE A 104 -13.16 8.69 -6.68
CA PHE A 104 -13.64 9.63 -5.66
C PHE A 104 -12.55 10.07 -4.69
N ILE A 105 -11.32 9.55 -4.83
CA ILE A 105 -10.16 9.96 -4.03
C ILE A 105 -9.37 11.00 -4.82
N PRO A 106 -9.32 12.26 -4.35
CA PRO A 106 -8.74 13.35 -5.11
C PRO A 106 -7.20 13.36 -4.98
N LEU A 107 -6.46 12.39 -5.56
CA LEU A 107 -5.04 12.56 -5.94
C LEU A 107 -4.39 11.34 -6.62
N ARG A 108 -3.37 11.61 -7.44
CA ARG A 108 -2.90 10.82 -8.60
C ARG A 108 -1.59 10.08 -8.33
N VAL A 109 -1.63 8.78 -8.01
CA VAL A 109 -0.89 7.64 -8.62
C VAL A 109 -1.32 6.37 -7.89
N PHE A 110 -1.91 5.43 -8.63
CA PHE A 110 -2.34 4.15 -8.10
C PHE A 110 -1.37 3.07 -8.55
N ILE A 111 -0.80 2.32 -7.60
CA ILE A 111 -0.04 1.11 -7.90
C ILE A 111 -0.96 -0.06 -7.51
N THR A 112 -1.77 -0.48 -8.47
CA THR A 112 -2.62 -1.67 -8.34
C THR A 112 -1.89 -2.87 -8.96
N MET A 113 -1.65 -3.94 -8.19
CA MET A 113 -1.07 -5.19 -8.68
C MET A 113 -1.90 -6.39 -8.23
#